data_AF-A0A8H8UAP1-F1
#
_entry.id   AF-A0A8H8UAP1-F1
#
_cell.length_a   1.000
_cell.length_b   1.000
_cell.length_c   1.000
_cell.angle_alpha   90.00
_cell.angle_beta   90.00
_cell.angle_gamma   90.00
#
_symmetry.space_group_name_H-M   'P 1'
#
loop_
_entity.id
_entity.type
_entity.pdbx_description
1 polymer ?
#
loop_
_entity_poly.entity_id
_entity_poly.type
_entity_poly.pdbx_seq_one_letter_code
_entity_poly.pdbx_strand_id
1 'polypeptide(L)'
;MPSSTTTSTTASLTTTITLLILLVCCFFPSAFHALWSIPLSLLTPSTYTPHPIPSPPGTMSWFQKTVSLPSKSRGSYLITDTIEKELPELKQYKVGLLNLFVQHTSCALSLNENWDEDVRADMSDALDRIAPEDRKGSLYRHSAEGLDDMPAHIKSALIGASVTIPIKDGRLATGTWQGIWYLEFRASKHSRKVVATIQGEKNA
;
A
#
# COMPACT_ATOMS: atom_id res chain seq x y z
N MET A 1 -36.04 80.66 56.95
CA MET A 1 -35.27 80.52 55.70
C MET A 1 -34.31 79.34 55.86
N PRO A 2 -34.34 78.35 54.96
CA PRO A 2 -33.15 77.56 54.70
C PRO A 2 -32.72 77.65 53.24
N SER A 3 -31.41 77.69 53.13
CA SER A 3 -30.50 77.91 52.01
C SER A 3 -30.62 76.91 50.86
N SER A 4 -30.61 77.45 49.64
CA SER A 4 -30.36 76.73 48.39
C SER A 4 -28.99 76.04 48.43
N THR A 5 -28.97 74.71 48.34
CA THR A 5 -27.74 73.95 48.20
C THR A 5 -27.62 73.47 46.75
N THR A 6 -26.66 74.04 46.02
CA THR A 6 -26.31 73.69 44.65
C THR A 6 -25.66 72.30 44.63
N THR A 7 -26.32 71.31 44.04
CA THR A 7 -25.76 69.97 43.82
C THR A 7 -24.79 70.00 42.64
N SER A 8 -23.49 69.80 42.90
CA SER A 8 -22.50 69.46 41.88
C SER A 8 -22.57 67.96 41.60
N THR A 9 -22.94 67.59 40.38
CA THR A 9 -23.02 66.18 39.96
C THR A 9 -21.62 65.70 39.60
N THR A 10 -20.89 65.11 40.55
CA THR A 10 -19.66 64.39 40.25
C THR A 10 -20.01 63.01 39.70
N ALA A 11 -19.57 62.71 38.47
CA ALA A 11 -19.73 61.38 37.90
C ALA A 11 -19.00 60.35 38.78
N SER A 12 -19.67 59.25 39.10
CA SER A 12 -19.08 58.14 39.86
C SER A 12 -17.83 57.63 39.16
N LEU A 13 -16.77 57.35 39.94
CA LEU A 13 -15.53 56.74 39.46
C LEU A 13 -15.81 55.48 38.62
N THR A 14 -16.81 54.70 39.02
CA THR A 14 -17.25 53.50 38.32
C THR A 14 -17.80 53.83 36.93
N THR A 15 -18.60 54.90 36.80
CA THR A 15 -19.14 55.36 35.52
C THR A 15 -18.01 55.85 34.60
N THR A 16 -17.04 56.59 35.15
CA THR A 16 -15.88 57.09 34.40
C THR A 16 -15.00 55.95 33.89
N ILE A 17 -14.70 54.95 34.74
CA ILE A 17 -13.91 53.77 34.35
C ILE A 17 -14.64 52.96 33.26
N THR A 18 -15.95 52.76 33.43
CA THR A 18 -16.76 51.97 32.47
C THR A 18 -16.77 52.63 31.09
N LEU A 19 -16.94 53.95 31.03
CA LEU A 19 -16.88 54.72 29.78
C LEU A 19 -15.50 54.65 29.13
N LEU A 20 -14.43 54.69 29.93
CA LEU A 20 -13.06 54.59 29.43
C LEU A 20 -12.76 53.23 28.81
N ILE A 21 -13.22 52.14 29.44
CA ILE A 21 -13.09 50.78 28.90
C ILE A 21 -13.87 50.65 27.59
N LEU A 22 -15.12 51.14 27.54
CA LEU A 22 -15.92 51.14 26.31
C LEU A 22 -15.24 51.93 25.18
N LEU A 23 -14.65 53.08 25.50
CA LEU A 23 -13.97 53.93 24.52
C LEU A 23 -12.70 53.25 23.97
N VAL A 24 -11.93 52.57 24.83
CA VAL A 24 -10.76 51.77 24.40
C VAL A 24 -11.19 50.59 23.52
N CYS A 25 -12.27 49.88 23.87
CA CYS A 25 -12.79 48.78 23.04
C CYS A 25 -13.30 49.27 21.67
N CYS A 26 -13.91 50.46 21.59
CA CYS A 26 -14.40 51.03 20.33
C CYS A 26 -13.28 51.56 19.41
N PHE A 27 -12.23 52.16 19.96
CA PHE A 27 -11.14 52.77 19.17
C PHE A 27 -9.98 51.81 18.87
N PHE A 28 -9.85 50.71 19.60
CA PHE A 28 -8.78 49.72 19.42
C PHE A 28 -9.34 48.29 19.27
N PRO A 29 -10.09 48.00 18.20
CA PRO A 29 -10.69 46.67 17.97
C PRO A 29 -9.66 45.54 17.93
N SER A 30 -8.42 45.82 17.53
CA SER A 30 -7.31 44.86 17.57
C SER A 30 -6.93 44.43 18.99
N ALA A 31 -7.04 45.31 19.99
CA ALA A 31 -6.74 44.99 21.38
C ALA A 31 -7.81 44.07 22.00
N PHE A 32 -9.08 44.29 21.65
CA PHE A 32 -10.17 43.38 22.03
C PHE A 32 -9.98 41.99 21.42
N HIS A 33 -9.63 41.92 20.13
CA HIS A 33 -9.31 40.65 19.46
C HIS A 33 -8.13 39.94 20.13
N ALA A 34 -7.07 40.65 20.50
CA ALA A 34 -5.90 40.07 21.17
C ALA A 34 -6.25 39.49 22.55
N LEU A 35 -7.07 40.17 23.34
CA LEU A 35 -7.54 39.68 24.65
C LEU A 35 -8.48 38.48 24.52
N TRP A 36 -9.38 38.49 23.54
CA TRP A 36 -10.34 37.40 23.31
C TRP A 36 -9.69 36.16 22.67
N SER A 37 -8.56 36.33 21.98
CA SER A 37 -7.82 35.23 21.33
C SER A 37 -6.76 34.60 22.22
N ILE A 38 -6.62 35.03 23.49
CA ILE A 38 -5.78 34.32 24.47
C ILE A 38 -6.37 32.91 24.63
N PRO A 39 -5.62 31.85 24.30
CA PRO A 39 -6.12 30.49 24.44
C PRO A 39 -6.48 30.21 25.90
N LEU A 40 -7.71 29.77 26.18
CA LEU A 40 -8.10 29.30 27.52
C LEU A 40 -7.18 28.19 28.05
N SER A 41 -6.44 27.51 27.18
CA SER A 41 -5.42 26.52 27.55
C SER A 41 -4.27 27.08 28.38
N LEU A 42 -4.06 28.41 28.39
CA LEU A 42 -3.10 29.07 29.28
C LEU A 42 -3.64 29.28 30.70
N LEU A 43 -4.97 29.17 30.88
CA LEU A 43 -5.65 29.33 32.16
C LEU A 43 -5.97 27.99 32.83
N THR A 44 -5.84 26.87 32.10
CA THR A 44 -6.02 25.52 32.63
C THR A 44 -4.67 24.91 32.99
N PRO A 45 -4.44 24.49 34.25
CA PRO A 45 -3.26 23.71 34.60
C PRO A 45 -3.24 22.44 33.75
N SER A 46 -2.17 22.25 32.98
CA SER A 46 -1.98 21.02 32.19
C SER A 46 -1.82 19.85 33.16
N THR A 47 -2.87 19.03 33.28
CA THR A 47 -2.78 17.74 33.96
C THR A 47 -2.15 16.76 32.99
N TYR A 48 -0.83 16.64 33.05
CA TYR A 48 -0.11 15.60 32.31
C TYR A 48 -0.53 14.23 32.84
N THR A 49 -1.30 13.49 32.04
CA THR A 49 -1.52 12.06 32.25
C THR A 49 -0.44 11.31 31.46
N PRO A 50 0.36 10.43 32.09
CA PRO A 50 1.29 9.59 31.35
C PRO A 50 0.49 8.68 30.43
N HIS A 51 0.57 8.90 29.12
CA HIS A 51 0.10 7.92 28.15
C HIS A 51 0.99 6.67 28.23
N PRO A 52 0.41 5.45 28.15
CA PRO A 52 1.20 4.24 27.98
C PRO A 52 2.18 4.42 26.83
N ILE A 53 3.47 4.18 27.07
CA ILE A 53 4.49 4.22 26.02
C ILE A 53 4.05 3.21 24.95
N PRO A 54 3.81 3.64 23.69
CA PRO A 54 3.52 2.71 22.62
C PRO A 54 4.65 1.69 22.55
N SER A 55 4.31 0.40 22.41
CA SER A 55 5.30 -0.63 22.06
C SER A 55 6.20 -0.10 20.94
N PRO A 56 7.53 -0.32 20.99
CA PRO A 56 8.45 0.23 19.99
C PRO A 56 7.90 -0.08 18.59
N PRO A 57 7.83 0.92 17.69
CA PRO A 57 7.32 0.69 16.34
C PRO A 57 8.11 -0.45 15.73
N GLY A 58 7.42 -1.49 15.23
CA GLY A 58 8.09 -2.63 14.63
C GLY A 58 9.02 -2.15 13.52
N THR A 59 10.20 -2.78 13.42
CA THR A 59 11.23 -2.31 12.49
C THR A 59 10.78 -2.58 11.05
N MET A 60 10.46 -1.51 10.33
CA MET A 60 10.23 -1.57 8.89
C MET A 60 11.51 -2.01 8.19
N SER A 61 11.42 -3.02 7.33
CA SER A 61 12.57 -3.57 6.63
C SER A 61 12.24 -3.96 5.19
N TRP A 62 13.29 -4.01 4.38
CA TRP A 62 13.27 -4.48 3.00
C TRP A 62 14.18 -5.68 2.85
N PHE A 63 13.74 -6.66 2.09
CA PHE A 63 14.53 -7.82 1.69
C PHE A 63 14.30 -8.11 0.22
N GLN A 64 15.34 -8.49 -0.51
CA GLN A 64 15.23 -8.85 -1.92
C GLN A 64 16.13 -10.05 -2.23
N LYS A 65 15.58 -11.02 -2.97
CA LYS A 65 16.29 -12.22 -3.43
C LYS A 65 15.82 -12.59 -4.83
N THR A 66 16.73 -13.07 -5.67
CA THR A 66 16.37 -13.70 -6.94
C THR A 66 16.22 -15.20 -6.76
N VAL A 67 15.07 -15.73 -7.17
CA VAL A 67 14.72 -17.16 -7.16
C VAL A 67 14.77 -17.68 -8.59
N SER A 68 15.37 -18.86 -8.79
CA SER A 68 15.34 -19.55 -10.09
C SER A 68 14.22 -20.59 -10.10
N LEU A 69 13.31 -20.49 -11.05
CA LEU A 69 12.23 -21.46 -11.22
C LEU A 69 12.74 -22.71 -11.94
N PRO A 70 12.16 -23.89 -11.63
CA PRO A 70 12.45 -25.11 -12.37
C PRO A 70 12.24 -24.93 -13.87
N SER A 71 13.07 -25.60 -14.67
CA SER A 71 12.93 -25.57 -16.12
C SER A 71 11.62 -26.24 -16.54
N LYS A 72 10.75 -25.49 -17.24
CA LYS A 72 9.43 -25.95 -17.70
C LYS A 72 9.23 -25.59 -19.16
N SER A 73 8.44 -26.41 -19.85
CA SER A 73 7.85 -26.11 -21.15
C SER A 73 6.48 -25.47 -20.94
N ARG A 74 5.73 -25.26 -22.03
CA ARG A 74 4.39 -24.67 -22.00
C ARG A 74 3.48 -25.32 -20.95
N GLY A 75 2.79 -24.49 -20.18
CA GLY A 75 1.75 -24.90 -19.23
C GLY A 75 1.62 -23.95 -18.04
N SER A 76 0.60 -24.23 -17.22
CA SER A 76 0.34 -23.56 -15.94
C SER A 76 0.82 -24.41 -14.76
N TYR A 77 1.70 -23.86 -13.94
CA TYR A 77 2.32 -24.58 -12.82
C TYR A 77 2.06 -23.88 -11.49
N LEU A 78 1.64 -24.65 -10.48
CA LEU A 78 1.61 -24.17 -9.11
C LEU A 78 3.04 -24.11 -8.57
N ILE A 79 3.47 -22.94 -8.09
CA ILE A 79 4.81 -22.70 -7.57
C ILE A 79 4.83 -22.14 -6.14
N THR A 80 3.68 -22.09 -5.45
CA THR A 80 3.58 -21.58 -4.07
C THR A 80 4.62 -22.22 -3.16
N ASP A 81 4.68 -23.56 -3.10
CA ASP A 81 5.63 -24.27 -2.23
C ASP A 81 7.09 -24.02 -2.62
N THR A 82 7.36 -23.82 -3.92
CA THR A 82 8.70 -23.47 -4.40
C THR A 82 9.11 -22.10 -3.90
N ILE A 83 8.20 -21.12 -3.96
CA ILE A 83 8.44 -19.76 -3.45
C ILE A 83 8.61 -19.76 -1.94
N GLU A 84 7.74 -20.44 -1.18
CA GLU A 84 7.83 -20.51 0.28
C GLU A 84 9.13 -21.19 0.74
N LYS A 85 9.55 -22.25 0.05
CA LYS A 85 10.82 -22.92 0.30
C LYS A 85 12.01 -22.01 0.03
N GLU A 86 11.95 -21.22 -1.04
CA GLU A 86 13.04 -20.32 -1.44
C GLU A 86 13.06 -19.00 -0.66
N LEU A 87 12.00 -18.68 0.08
CA LEU A 87 11.88 -17.46 0.89
C LEU A 87 11.60 -17.78 2.37
N PRO A 88 12.50 -18.49 3.08
CA PRO A 88 12.36 -18.72 4.52
C PRO A 88 12.30 -17.41 5.33
N GLU A 89 12.80 -16.30 4.77
CA GLU A 89 12.76 -14.96 5.34
C GLU A 89 11.33 -14.44 5.56
N LEU A 90 10.32 -14.98 4.85
CA LEU A 90 8.91 -14.67 5.11
C LEU A 90 8.57 -14.80 6.59
N LYS A 91 9.11 -15.83 7.27
CA LYS A 91 8.89 -16.10 8.69
C LYS A 91 9.34 -14.99 9.63
N GLN A 92 10.21 -14.09 9.16
CA GLN A 92 10.70 -12.95 9.94
C GLN A 92 9.73 -11.76 9.93
N TYR A 93 8.71 -11.77 9.06
CA TYR A 93 7.79 -10.65 8.87
C TYR A 93 6.45 -10.91 9.55
N LYS A 94 6.02 -9.97 10.39
CA LYS A 94 4.71 -9.98 11.04
C LYS A 94 3.62 -9.53 10.07
N VAL A 95 3.89 -8.47 9.32
CA VAL A 95 2.99 -7.92 8.30
C VAL A 95 3.81 -7.30 7.18
N GLY A 96 3.37 -7.48 5.94
CA GLY A 96 4.08 -6.90 4.80
C GLY A 96 3.47 -7.26 3.45
N LEU A 97 4.25 -7.01 2.41
CA LEU A 97 3.95 -7.37 1.03
C LEU A 97 5.14 -8.14 0.46
N LEU A 98 4.85 -9.25 -0.21
CA LEU A 98 5.76 -9.93 -1.12
C LEU A 98 5.40 -9.54 -2.55
N ASN A 99 6.30 -8.85 -3.25
CA ASN A 99 6.23 -8.71 -4.70
C ASN A 99 7.11 -9.77 -5.37
N LEU A 100 6.55 -10.47 -6.36
CA LEU A 100 7.27 -11.38 -7.22
C LEU A 100 7.24 -10.82 -8.64
N PHE A 101 8.41 -10.60 -9.23
CA PHE A 101 8.55 -10.09 -10.59
C PHE A 101 9.37 -11.07 -11.43
N VAL A 102 8.76 -11.66 -12.47
CA VAL A 102 9.49 -12.53 -13.40
C VAL A 102 10.26 -11.69 -14.42
N GLN A 103 11.55 -11.97 -14.57
CA GLN A 103 12.43 -11.23 -15.49
C GLN A 103 12.38 -11.83 -16.90
N HIS A 104 11.19 -11.83 -17.50
CA HIS A 104 10.99 -12.28 -18.88
C HIS A 104 9.73 -11.66 -19.50
N THR A 105 9.63 -11.73 -20.82
CA THR A 105 8.54 -11.14 -21.61
C THR A 105 7.69 -12.18 -22.34
N SER A 106 7.93 -13.46 -22.08
CA SER A 106 7.26 -14.60 -22.75
C SER A 106 6.79 -15.68 -21.76
N CYS A 107 6.70 -15.32 -20.48
CA CYS A 107 6.07 -16.07 -19.42
C CYS A 107 5.39 -15.08 -18.46
N ALA A 108 4.59 -15.56 -17.51
CA ALA A 108 3.87 -14.70 -16.59
C ALA A 108 3.75 -15.30 -15.18
N LEU A 109 3.35 -14.45 -14.24
CA LEU A 109 2.94 -14.86 -12.89
C LEU A 109 1.48 -14.49 -12.69
N SER A 110 0.73 -15.34 -12.00
CA SER A 110 -0.68 -15.08 -11.65
C SER A 110 -1.03 -15.66 -10.29
N LEU A 111 -2.17 -15.25 -9.74
CA LEU A 111 -2.79 -15.85 -8.56
C LEU A 111 -4.10 -16.48 -8.98
N ASN A 112 -4.24 -17.79 -8.83
CA ASN A 112 -5.43 -18.52 -9.22
C ASN A 112 -5.57 -19.83 -8.42
N GLU A 113 -6.49 -20.70 -8.81
CA GLU A 113 -6.85 -21.91 -8.06
C GLU A 113 -5.65 -22.82 -7.76
N ASN A 114 -5.51 -23.31 -6.53
CA ASN A 114 -4.41 -24.18 -6.11
C ASN A 114 -4.79 -25.66 -5.95
N TRP A 115 -6.01 -26.05 -6.32
CA TRP A 115 -6.56 -27.37 -6.03
C TRP A 115 -6.76 -28.21 -7.29
N ASP A 116 -7.66 -27.80 -8.17
CA ASP A 116 -8.00 -28.58 -9.36
C ASP A 116 -6.93 -28.41 -10.48
N GLU A 117 -6.47 -29.53 -11.03
CA GLU A 117 -5.53 -29.52 -12.15
C GLU A 117 -6.21 -29.21 -13.49
N ASP A 118 -7.50 -29.49 -13.62
CA ASP A 118 -8.27 -29.18 -14.82
C ASP A 118 -8.36 -27.66 -15.02
N VAL A 119 -8.45 -26.88 -13.94
CA VAL A 119 -8.43 -25.40 -14.00
C VAL A 119 -7.11 -24.88 -14.60
N ARG A 120 -5.98 -25.57 -14.35
CA ARG A 120 -4.67 -25.22 -14.94
C ARG A 120 -4.58 -25.62 -16.42
N ALA A 121 -5.17 -26.76 -16.79
CA ALA A 121 -5.24 -27.23 -18.17
C ALA A 121 -6.16 -26.32 -19.01
N ASP A 122 -7.39 -26.08 -18.56
CA ASP A 122 -8.37 -25.23 -19.22
C ASP A 122 -7.87 -23.81 -19.42
N MET A 123 -7.16 -23.25 -18.44
CA MET A 123 -6.54 -21.93 -18.57
C MET A 123 -5.45 -21.93 -19.65
N SER A 124 -4.66 -23.00 -19.76
CA SER A 124 -3.64 -23.13 -20.82
C SER A 124 -4.32 -23.16 -22.20
N ASP A 125 -5.38 -23.95 -22.34
CA ASP A 125 -6.16 -24.07 -23.57
C ASP A 125 -6.89 -22.77 -23.92
N ALA A 126 -7.39 -22.03 -22.93
CA ALA A 126 -8.01 -20.73 -23.12
C ALA A 126 -7.00 -19.69 -23.64
N LEU A 127 -5.80 -19.66 -23.07
CA LEU A 127 -4.74 -18.76 -23.53
C LEU A 127 -4.28 -19.10 -24.96
N ASP A 128 -4.19 -20.38 -25.31
CA ASP A 128 -3.87 -20.82 -26.67
C ASP A 128 -4.95 -20.41 -27.69
N ARG A 129 -6.21 -20.29 -27.27
CA ARG A 129 -7.28 -19.72 -28.12
C ARG A 129 -7.21 -18.19 -28.23
N ILE A 130 -6.83 -17.50 -27.16
CA ILE A 130 -6.72 -16.02 -27.13
C ILE A 130 -5.55 -15.54 -27.99
N ALA A 131 -4.41 -16.22 -27.91
CA ALA A 131 -3.20 -15.91 -28.66
C ALA A 131 -2.65 -17.22 -29.27
N PRO A 132 -3.18 -17.64 -30.43
CA PRO A 132 -2.83 -18.91 -31.07
C PRO A 132 -1.46 -18.85 -31.74
N GLU A 133 -0.81 -20.00 -31.85
CA GLU A 133 0.43 -20.14 -32.65
C GLU A 133 0.22 -19.77 -34.11
N ASP A 134 1.20 -19.10 -34.71
CA ASP A 134 1.13 -18.72 -36.12
C ASP A 134 1.61 -19.84 -37.04
N ARG A 135 0.85 -20.94 -37.10
CA ARG A 135 1.20 -22.13 -37.91
C ARG A 135 1.34 -21.85 -39.40
N LYS A 136 0.73 -20.77 -39.90
CA LYS A 136 0.77 -20.37 -41.31
C LYS A 136 1.81 -19.25 -41.59
N GLY A 137 2.40 -18.66 -40.55
CA GLY A 137 3.34 -17.53 -40.66
C GLY A 137 2.69 -16.23 -41.17
N SER A 138 1.38 -16.07 -41.01
CA SER A 138 0.62 -14.93 -41.54
C SER A 138 -0.13 -14.13 -40.48
N LEU A 139 -0.14 -14.62 -39.24
CA LEU A 139 -0.88 -14.01 -38.14
C LEU A 139 -0.08 -12.91 -37.45
N TYR A 140 1.24 -13.11 -37.31
CA TYR A 140 2.10 -12.15 -36.61
C TYR A 140 3.30 -11.73 -37.46
N ARG A 141 3.72 -10.48 -37.27
CA ARG A 141 4.95 -9.96 -37.88
C ARG A 141 6.21 -10.42 -37.16
N HIS A 142 6.10 -10.73 -35.88
CA HIS A 142 7.21 -11.16 -35.05
C HIS A 142 7.20 -12.69 -34.92
N SER A 143 8.30 -13.33 -35.29
CA SER A 143 8.43 -14.79 -35.29
C SER A 143 9.91 -15.22 -35.19
N ALA A 144 10.76 -14.36 -34.63
CA ALA A 144 12.21 -14.53 -34.68
C ALA A 144 12.66 -15.78 -33.91
N GLU A 145 11.91 -16.17 -32.88
CA GLU A 145 12.19 -17.32 -32.04
C GLU A 145 11.21 -18.49 -32.22
N GLY A 146 10.47 -18.52 -33.34
CA GLY A 146 9.57 -19.61 -33.71
C GLY A 146 8.08 -19.26 -33.68
N LEU A 147 7.23 -20.28 -33.87
CA LEU A 147 5.78 -20.12 -34.08
C LEU A 147 5.02 -19.64 -32.83
N ASP A 148 5.61 -19.84 -31.64
CA ASP A 148 5.02 -19.50 -30.35
C ASP A 148 5.63 -18.25 -29.70
N ASP A 149 6.51 -17.56 -30.41
CA ASP A 149 7.24 -16.39 -29.95
C ASP A 149 6.30 -15.20 -29.65
N MET A 150 5.69 -14.62 -30.69
CA MET A 150 4.72 -13.54 -30.51
C MET A 150 3.49 -13.94 -29.65
N PRO A 151 2.90 -15.14 -29.80
CA PRO A 151 1.85 -15.60 -28.88
C PRO A 151 2.25 -15.51 -27.41
N ALA A 152 3.47 -15.93 -27.07
CA ALA A 152 3.96 -15.89 -25.70
C ALA A 152 4.10 -14.45 -25.18
N HIS A 153 4.54 -13.51 -26.03
CA HIS A 153 4.57 -12.09 -25.69
C HIS A 153 3.17 -11.52 -25.42
N ILE A 154 2.18 -11.87 -26.25
CA ILE A 154 0.78 -11.43 -26.06
C ILE A 154 0.24 -11.96 -24.73
N LYS A 155 0.40 -13.26 -24.45
CA LYS A 155 -0.07 -13.87 -23.19
C LYS A 155 0.62 -13.26 -21.98
N SER A 156 1.93 -13.02 -22.06
CA SER A 156 2.70 -12.36 -21.01
C SER A 156 2.22 -10.94 -20.73
N ALA A 157 1.95 -10.15 -21.77
CA ALA A 157 1.43 -8.79 -21.62
C ALA A 157 0.01 -8.75 -21.05
N LEU A 158 -0.84 -9.73 -21.39
CA LEU A 158 -2.22 -9.82 -20.89
C LEU A 158 -2.29 -10.24 -19.42
N ILE A 159 -1.45 -11.19 -18.99
CA ILE A 159 -1.47 -11.67 -17.61
C ILE A 159 -0.63 -10.80 -16.68
N GLY A 160 0.55 -10.37 -17.15
CA GLY A 160 1.49 -9.55 -16.38
C GLY A 160 2.70 -10.33 -15.85
N ALA A 161 3.78 -9.59 -15.63
CA ALA A 161 5.06 -10.12 -15.17
C ALA A 161 5.17 -10.20 -13.64
N SER A 162 4.16 -9.77 -12.88
CA SER A 162 4.26 -9.72 -11.43
C SER A 162 2.96 -9.98 -10.69
N VAL A 163 3.12 -10.45 -9.45
CA VAL A 163 2.06 -10.55 -8.45
C VAL A 163 2.56 -9.95 -7.14
N THR A 164 1.65 -9.33 -6.39
CA THR A 164 1.93 -8.81 -5.05
C THR A 164 0.97 -9.47 -4.07
N ILE A 165 1.54 -10.09 -3.03
CA ILE A 165 0.83 -10.95 -2.08
C ILE A 165 1.05 -10.40 -0.67
N PRO A 166 -0.02 -10.22 0.13
CA PRO A 166 0.16 -9.80 1.52
C PRO A 166 0.83 -10.88 2.35
N ILE A 167 1.62 -10.45 3.33
CA ILE A 167 2.25 -11.30 4.34
C ILE A 167 1.56 -11.04 5.67
N LYS A 168 1.25 -12.12 6.38
CA LYS A 168 0.73 -12.09 7.74
C LYS A 168 1.35 -13.21 8.57
N ASP A 169 1.89 -12.86 9.73
CA ASP A 169 2.44 -13.79 10.72
C ASP A 169 3.39 -14.83 10.11
N GLY A 170 4.31 -14.36 9.28
CA GLY A 170 5.33 -15.18 8.65
C GLY A 170 4.87 -16.00 7.44
N ARG A 171 3.64 -15.81 6.95
CA ARG A 171 3.02 -16.60 5.88
C ARG A 171 2.44 -15.71 4.79
N LEU A 172 2.28 -16.27 3.59
CA LEU A 172 1.50 -15.66 2.54
C LEU A 172 0.02 -15.66 2.96
N ALA A 173 -0.61 -14.49 2.93
CA ALA A 173 -2.01 -14.31 3.29
C ALA A 173 -2.90 -14.45 2.05
N THR A 174 -2.82 -15.60 1.37
CA THR A 174 -3.67 -15.94 0.23
C THR A 174 -5.03 -16.45 0.69
N GLY A 175 -6.02 -16.43 -0.21
CA GLY A 175 -7.28 -17.16 0.01
C GLY A 175 -7.06 -18.68 0.03
N THR A 176 -8.00 -19.42 0.61
CA THR A 176 -7.94 -20.90 0.74
C THR A 176 -7.59 -21.59 -0.59
N TRP A 177 -8.24 -21.16 -1.66
CA TRP A 177 -8.08 -21.72 -2.99
C TRP A 177 -7.04 -20.98 -3.83
N GLN A 178 -6.30 -20.02 -3.29
CA GLN A 178 -5.44 -19.15 -4.08
C GLN A 178 -3.98 -19.58 -3.93
N GLY A 179 -3.32 -19.79 -5.07
CA GLY A 179 -1.91 -20.13 -5.16
C GLY A 179 -1.18 -19.33 -6.24
N ILE A 180 0.15 -19.36 -6.17
CA ILE A 180 1.03 -18.66 -7.11
C ILE A 180 1.23 -19.55 -8.32
N TRP A 181 0.83 -19.04 -9.48
CA TRP A 181 0.98 -19.71 -10.75
C TRP A 181 2.18 -19.15 -11.51
N TYR A 182 2.98 -20.06 -12.07
CA TYR A 182 3.95 -19.79 -13.12
C TYR A 182 3.38 -20.27 -14.45
N LEU A 183 3.20 -19.33 -15.37
CA LEU A 183 2.69 -19.60 -16.71
C LEU A 183 3.85 -19.56 -17.70
N GLU A 184 4.25 -20.72 -18.23
CA GLU A 184 5.20 -20.79 -19.33
C GLU A 184 4.42 -20.91 -20.64
N PHE A 185 4.77 -20.07 -21.62
CA PHE A 185 4.06 -20.04 -22.90
C PHE A 185 4.87 -20.67 -24.04
N ARG A 186 6.18 -20.81 -23.87
CA ARG A 186 7.07 -21.40 -24.87
C ARG A 186 7.07 -22.93 -24.79
N ALA A 187 7.06 -23.59 -25.93
CA ALA A 187 7.08 -25.05 -26.04
C ALA A 187 8.43 -25.62 -25.61
N SER A 188 9.53 -24.94 -25.93
CA SER A 188 10.87 -25.27 -25.43
C SER A 188 10.94 -25.07 -23.92
N LYS A 189 11.76 -25.90 -23.25
CA LYS A 189 11.98 -25.75 -21.81
C LYS A 189 12.86 -24.53 -21.51
N HIS A 190 12.42 -23.66 -20.62
CA HIS A 190 13.18 -22.52 -20.13
C HIS A 190 13.24 -22.51 -18.60
N SER A 191 14.37 -22.06 -18.06
CA SER A 191 14.46 -21.64 -16.66
C SER A 191 14.23 -20.13 -16.59
N ARG A 192 13.41 -19.70 -15.64
CA ARG A 192 13.04 -18.29 -15.44
C ARG A 192 13.55 -17.81 -14.09
N LYS A 193 13.84 -16.52 -14.01
CA LYS A 193 14.25 -15.86 -12.75
C LYS A 193 13.11 -14.98 -12.26
N VAL A 194 12.85 -15.05 -10.97
CA VAL A 194 11.87 -14.21 -10.27
C VAL A 194 12.60 -13.40 -9.22
N VAL A 195 12.47 -12.08 -9.28
CA VAL A 195 12.90 -11.20 -8.20
C VAL A 195 11.79 -11.16 -7.16
N ALA A 196 12.09 -11.65 -5.96
CA ALA A 196 11.23 -11.58 -4.80
C ALA A 196 11.67 -10.40 -3.92
N THR A 197 10.75 -9.47 -3.69
CA THR A 197 10.97 -8.32 -2.81
C THR A 197 9.95 -8.36 -1.67
N ILE A 198 10.43 -8.38 -0.43
CA ILE A 198 9.61 -8.30 0.77
C ILE A 198 9.78 -6.91 1.38
N GLN A 199 8.66 -6.26 1.67
CA GLN A 199 8.60 -5.01 2.43
C GLN A 199 7.62 -5.17 3.57
N GLY A 200 8.04 -4.88 4.80
CA GLY A 200 7.13 -4.98 5.94
C GLY A 200 7.78 -4.80 7.30
N GLU A 201 6.96 -4.97 8.32
CA GLU A 201 7.34 -4.98 9.73
C GLU A 201 7.87 -6.37 10.11
N LYS A 202 9.09 -6.45 10.64
CA LYS A 202 9.61 -7.71 11.18
C LYS A 202 8.96 -8.04 12.52
N ASN A 203 8.98 -9.32 12.89
CA ASN A 203 8.72 -9.75 14.26
C ASN A 203 9.68 -9.01 15.20
N ALA A 204 9.16 -8.54 16.34
CA ALA A 204 9.95 -7.91 17.38
C ALA A 204 10.93 -8.89 18.03
#